data_AF-A0A7S1E124-F1
#
_entry.id   AF-A0A7S1E124-F1
#
_cell.length_a   1.000
_cell.length_b   1.000
_cell.length_c   1.000
_cell.angle_alpha   90.00
_cell.angle_beta   90.00
_cell.angle_gamma   90.00
#
_symmetry.space_group_name_H-M   'P 1'
#
loop_
_entity.id
_entity.type
_entity.pdbx_description
1 polymer ?
#
loop_
_entity_poly.entity_id
_entity_poly.type
_entity_poly.pdbx_seq_one_letter_code
_entity_poly.pdbx_strand_id
1 'polypeptide(L)'
;SSPSLLPRPSSPTPPRTTTSKLRWFLRRNRNAVLFAVAATAACIAGAITNPIERFTWRSWVAIWVTANTLLVLVLDHAPDLVLLVASLTLTLTGCITEEQCWSGFASHGVMAIGSLFIVAKALEEAGTVEGLAGALLGVPSSPFWATAMLCTPTVIFSSVVNDTPVVAMLMPVAERWCGRAGVSPATVLMPLSFAAMLGGTCTIIGTSTNIVVQDRIQRDVERGVDPGFRLGFFTMTPVAVPVAFVGVFLMACLSAAVLPT
;
A
#
# COMPACT_ATOMS: atom_id res chain seq x y z
N SER A 1 -28.50 -28.86 23.53
CA SER A 1 -28.88 -28.55 22.14
C SER A 1 -27.79 -27.67 21.54
N SER A 2 -26.76 -28.31 20.98
CA SER A 2 -25.59 -27.62 20.42
C SER A 2 -25.90 -27.12 19.00
N PRO A 3 -25.62 -25.85 18.65
CA PRO A 3 -25.88 -25.35 17.32
C PRO A 3 -24.86 -25.92 16.33
N SER A 4 -25.38 -26.50 15.25
CA SER A 4 -24.65 -27.05 14.12
C SER A 4 -23.77 -26.00 13.44
N LEU A 5 -22.45 -26.16 13.51
CA LEU A 5 -21.49 -25.46 12.69
C LEU A 5 -21.72 -25.85 11.22
N LEU A 6 -22.25 -24.91 10.42
CA LEU A 6 -22.29 -25.04 8.97
C LEU A 6 -20.84 -25.12 8.44
N PRO A 7 -20.50 -26.07 7.56
CA PRO A 7 -19.16 -26.16 7.00
C PRO A 7 -18.88 -24.92 6.13
N ARG A 8 -17.78 -24.22 6.43
CA ARG A 8 -17.29 -23.11 5.59
C ARG A 8 -17.04 -23.63 4.17
N PRO A 9 -17.44 -22.91 3.11
CA PRO A 9 -17.14 -23.33 1.74
C PRO A 9 -15.62 -23.43 1.57
N SER A 10 -15.14 -24.65 1.30
CA SER A 10 -13.73 -24.93 1.05
C SER A 10 -13.26 -24.12 -0.16
N SER A 11 -12.21 -23.32 0.02
CA SER A 11 -11.52 -22.70 -1.12
C SER A 11 -11.03 -23.82 -2.05
N PRO A 12 -11.27 -23.72 -3.38
CA PRO A 12 -10.90 -24.79 -4.30
C PRO A 12 -9.38 -24.94 -4.32
N THR A 13 -8.91 -26.15 -4.06
CA THR A 13 -7.50 -26.51 -4.07
C THR A 13 -6.89 -26.36 -5.48
N PRO A 14 -5.70 -25.76 -5.62
CA PRO A 14 -5.07 -25.59 -6.92
C PRO A 14 -4.68 -26.97 -7.51
N PRO A 15 -4.91 -27.20 -8.82
CA PRO A 15 -4.73 -28.52 -9.42
C PRO A 15 -3.25 -28.91 -9.57
N ARG A 16 -2.95 -30.22 -9.68
CA ARG A 16 -1.59 -30.77 -9.56
C ARG A 16 -0.72 -30.73 -10.83
N THR A 17 -1.29 -30.55 -12.02
CA THR A 17 -0.53 -30.62 -13.30
C THR A 17 -0.43 -29.26 -13.99
N THR A 18 0.68 -28.96 -14.67
CA THR A 18 0.95 -27.65 -15.28
C THR A 18 -0.14 -27.20 -16.26
N THR A 19 -0.66 -28.13 -17.07
CA THR A 19 -1.73 -27.87 -18.04
C THR A 19 -3.09 -27.63 -17.37
N SER A 20 -3.38 -28.29 -16.26
CA SER A 20 -4.63 -28.07 -15.51
C SER A 20 -4.58 -26.77 -14.68
N LYS A 21 -3.40 -26.41 -14.14
CA LYS A 21 -3.16 -25.11 -13.50
C LYS A 21 -3.37 -23.96 -14.48
N LEU A 22 -2.82 -24.07 -15.69
CA LEU A 22 -2.98 -23.04 -16.73
C LEU A 22 -4.45 -22.87 -17.14
N ARG A 23 -5.19 -23.98 -17.36
CA ARG A 23 -6.61 -23.91 -17.70
C ARG A 23 -7.46 -23.38 -16.54
N TRP A 24 -7.17 -23.78 -15.30
CA TRP A 24 -7.85 -23.27 -14.11
C TRP A 24 -7.59 -21.76 -13.94
N PHE A 25 -6.35 -21.34 -14.13
CA PHE A 25 -5.92 -19.94 -14.09
C PHE A 25 -6.63 -19.09 -15.16
N LEU A 26 -6.60 -19.53 -16.42
CA LEU A 26 -7.30 -18.86 -17.53
C LEU A 26 -8.81 -18.77 -17.31
N ARG A 27 -9.40 -19.76 -16.66
CA ARG A 27 -10.85 -19.80 -16.39
C ARG A 27 -11.23 -18.95 -15.17
N ARG A 28 -10.37 -18.88 -14.14
CA ARG A 28 -10.54 -18.03 -12.95
C ARG A 28 -10.37 -16.55 -13.29
N ASN A 29 -9.42 -16.23 -14.16
CA ASN A 29 -9.02 -14.86 -14.51
C ASN A 29 -9.43 -14.47 -15.94
N ARG A 30 -10.47 -15.12 -16.49
CA ARG A 30 -10.89 -14.99 -17.90
C ARG A 30 -11.08 -13.54 -18.35
N ASN A 31 -11.71 -12.70 -17.53
CA ASN A 31 -11.98 -11.31 -17.89
C ASN A 31 -10.71 -10.46 -17.94
N ALA A 32 -9.76 -10.72 -17.05
CA ALA A 32 -8.49 -10.01 -17.05
C ALA A 32 -7.60 -10.49 -18.19
N VAL A 33 -7.54 -11.80 -18.46
CA VAL A 33 -6.83 -12.31 -19.63
C VAL A 33 -7.42 -11.75 -20.93
N LEU A 34 -8.75 -11.66 -21.03
CA LEU A 34 -9.42 -11.01 -22.16
C LEU A 34 -9.09 -9.51 -22.25
N PHE A 35 -9.00 -8.80 -21.14
CA PHE A 35 -8.58 -7.39 -21.13
C PHE A 35 -7.11 -7.22 -21.54
N ALA A 36 -6.19 -8.08 -21.08
CA ALA A 36 -4.79 -8.09 -21.50
C ALA A 36 -4.69 -8.31 -23.01
N VAL A 37 -5.38 -9.32 -23.54
CA VAL A 37 -5.39 -9.64 -24.96
C VAL A 37 -6.03 -8.51 -25.77
N ALA A 38 -7.13 -7.92 -25.31
CA ALA A 38 -7.77 -6.78 -25.97
C ALA A 38 -6.90 -5.51 -25.95
N ALA A 39 -6.23 -5.22 -24.82
CA ALA A 39 -5.29 -4.11 -24.70
C ALA A 39 -4.04 -4.34 -25.58
N THR A 40 -3.59 -5.59 -25.70
CA THR A 40 -2.53 -6.01 -26.64
C THR A 40 -2.94 -5.77 -28.08
N ALA A 41 -4.13 -6.24 -28.48
CA ALA A 41 -4.66 -6.04 -29.82
C ALA A 41 -4.88 -4.54 -30.13
N ALA A 42 -5.37 -3.76 -29.17
CA ALA A 42 -5.59 -2.32 -29.32
C ALA A 42 -4.28 -1.52 -29.44
N CYS A 43 -3.24 -1.86 -28.68
CA CYS A 43 -1.93 -1.22 -28.80
C CYS A 43 -1.24 -1.57 -30.14
N ILE A 44 -1.35 -2.83 -30.58
CA ILE A 44 -0.83 -3.25 -31.89
C ILE A 44 -1.61 -2.56 -33.02
N ALA A 45 -2.95 -2.50 -32.92
CA ALA A 45 -3.78 -1.79 -33.89
C ALA A 45 -3.47 -0.28 -33.91
N GLY A 46 -3.23 0.35 -32.76
CA GLY A 46 -2.84 1.75 -32.63
C GLY A 46 -1.46 2.06 -33.21
N ALA A 47 -0.50 1.14 -33.04
CA ALA A 47 0.83 1.23 -33.64
C ALA A 47 0.79 1.10 -35.17
N ILE A 48 -0.17 0.36 -35.73
CA ILE A 48 -0.36 0.17 -37.18
C ILE A 48 -1.14 1.34 -37.80
N THR A 49 -2.13 1.91 -37.08
CA THR A 49 -3.05 2.93 -37.63
C THR A 49 -2.56 4.37 -37.51
N ASN A 50 -1.46 4.64 -36.77
CA ASN A 50 -0.85 5.96 -36.51
C ASN A 50 -1.76 7.18 -36.80
N PRO A 51 -2.85 7.39 -36.03
CA PRO A 51 -3.76 8.52 -36.28
C PRO A 51 -3.22 9.86 -35.74
N ILE A 52 -2.11 9.83 -34.98
CA ILE A 52 -1.57 10.97 -34.25
C ILE A 52 -0.04 10.97 -34.43
N GLU A 53 0.50 11.88 -35.25
CA GLU A 53 1.93 11.99 -35.62
C GLU A 53 2.92 12.14 -34.42
N ARG A 54 2.43 12.24 -33.18
CA ARG A 54 3.22 12.43 -31.95
C ARG A 54 3.59 11.14 -31.20
N PHE A 55 2.87 10.04 -31.41
CA PHE A 55 3.12 8.80 -30.67
C PHE A 55 4.15 7.91 -31.38
N THR A 56 5.37 7.87 -30.84
CA THR A 56 6.41 6.92 -31.29
C THR A 56 6.00 5.49 -30.95
N TRP A 57 6.50 4.49 -31.69
CA TRP A 57 6.29 3.05 -31.39
C TRP A 57 6.66 2.69 -29.94
N ARG A 58 7.67 3.36 -29.36
CA ARG A 58 8.07 3.25 -27.95
C ARG A 58 6.94 3.59 -26.98
N SER A 59 6.14 4.61 -27.31
CA SER A 59 5.02 5.05 -26.47
C SER A 59 3.91 4.00 -26.43
N TRP A 60 3.62 3.33 -27.55
CA TRP A 60 2.65 2.22 -27.60
C TRP A 60 3.11 1.02 -26.77
N VAL A 61 4.39 0.66 -26.86
CA VAL A 61 4.97 -0.39 -26.02
C VAL A 61 4.89 -0.01 -24.53
N ALA A 62 5.21 1.23 -24.17
CA ALA A 62 5.14 1.68 -22.78
C ALA A 62 3.71 1.63 -22.21
N ILE A 63 2.71 2.07 -22.99
CA ILE A 63 1.29 1.98 -22.62
C ILE A 63 0.89 0.52 -22.44
N TRP A 64 1.28 -0.33 -23.38
CA TRP A 64 0.98 -1.76 -23.33
C TRP A 64 1.55 -2.45 -22.09
N VAL A 65 2.84 -2.23 -21.80
CA VAL A 65 3.49 -2.80 -20.61
C VAL A 65 2.80 -2.29 -19.34
N THR A 66 2.52 -0.99 -19.26
CA THR A 66 1.86 -0.39 -18.08
C THR A 66 0.46 -0.97 -17.86
N ALA A 67 -0.35 -1.08 -18.91
CA ALA A 67 -1.70 -1.64 -18.82
C ALA A 67 -1.69 -3.11 -18.40
N ASN A 68 -0.77 -3.92 -18.95
CA ASN A 68 -0.63 -5.33 -18.53
C ASN A 68 -0.12 -5.45 -17.10
N THR A 69 0.82 -4.60 -16.68
CA THR A 69 1.33 -4.56 -15.30
C THR A 69 0.18 -4.31 -14.33
N LEU A 70 -0.62 -3.27 -14.55
CA LEU A 70 -1.78 -2.95 -13.71
C LEU A 70 -2.79 -4.08 -13.67
N LEU A 71 -3.08 -4.69 -14.81
CA LEU A 71 -4.01 -5.80 -14.89
C LEU A 71 -3.53 -7.03 -14.10
N VAL A 72 -2.25 -7.38 -14.22
CA VAL A 72 -1.67 -8.52 -13.51
C VAL A 72 -1.60 -8.25 -12.01
N LEU A 73 -1.40 -6.99 -11.58
CA LEU A 73 -1.51 -6.58 -10.18
C LEU A 73 -2.95 -6.70 -9.64
N VAL A 74 -3.95 -6.31 -10.43
CA VAL A 74 -5.38 -6.49 -10.08
C VAL A 74 -5.74 -7.98 -9.96
N LEU A 75 -5.01 -8.85 -10.66
CA LEU A 75 -5.14 -10.31 -10.56
C LEU A 75 -4.43 -10.92 -9.34
N ASP A 76 -3.94 -10.10 -8.41
CA ASP A 76 -3.32 -10.51 -7.14
C ASP A 76 -2.08 -11.40 -7.32
N HIS A 77 -1.29 -11.10 -8.37
CA HIS A 77 0.02 -11.70 -8.55
C HIS A 77 1.09 -10.97 -7.74
N ALA A 78 2.17 -11.70 -7.44
CA ALA A 78 3.34 -11.19 -6.73
C ALA A 78 3.88 -9.89 -7.37
N PRO A 79 3.69 -8.72 -6.72
CA PRO A 79 3.92 -7.42 -7.35
C PRO A 79 5.41 -7.20 -7.71
N ASP A 80 6.31 -7.78 -6.92
CA ASP A 80 7.75 -7.80 -7.14
C ASP A 80 8.11 -8.42 -8.49
N LEU A 81 7.58 -9.61 -8.80
CA LEU A 81 7.83 -10.29 -10.08
C LEU A 81 7.21 -9.51 -11.25
N VAL A 82 6.00 -8.99 -11.08
CA VAL A 82 5.27 -8.27 -12.13
C VAL A 82 6.02 -6.99 -12.52
N LEU A 83 6.48 -6.21 -11.55
CA LEU A 83 7.23 -4.98 -11.77
C LEU A 83 8.65 -5.23 -12.32
N LEU A 84 9.29 -6.34 -11.93
CA LEU A 84 10.60 -6.74 -12.47
C LEU A 84 10.48 -7.13 -13.96
N VAL A 85 9.47 -7.93 -14.31
CA VAL A 85 9.19 -8.33 -15.70
C VAL A 85 8.82 -7.11 -16.55
N ALA A 86 8.03 -6.17 -16.00
CA ALA A 86 7.70 -4.93 -16.70
C ALA A 86 8.95 -4.08 -17.00
N SER A 87 9.82 -3.87 -16.00
CA SER A 87 11.08 -3.13 -16.14
C SER A 87 12.03 -3.80 -17.15
N LEU A 88 12.15 -5.13 -17.09
CA LEU A 88 12.94 -5.91 -18.03
C LEU A 88 12.40 -5.79 -19.46
N THR A 89 11.08 -5.87 -19.63
CA THR A 89 10.42 -5.76 -20.94
C THR A 89 10.66 -4.38 -21.56
N LEU A 90 10.57 -3.30 -20.79
CA LEU A 90 10.87 -1.95 -21.26
C LEU A 90 12.34 -1.76 -21.66
N THR A 91 13.25 -2.40 -20.93
CA THR A 91 14.69 -2.35 -21.21
C THR A 91 15.04 -3.13 -22.47
N LEU A 92 14.55 -4.38 -22.60
CA LEU A 92 14.79 -5.24 -23.76
C LEU A 92 14.17 -4.69 -25.05
N THR A 93 13.04 -4.00 -24.94
CA THR A 93 12.41 -3.32 -26.09
C THR A 93 13.10 -2.00 -26.43
N GLY A 94 14.13 -1.56 -25.68
CA GLY A 94 14.83 -0.30 -25.93
C GLY A 94 13.95 0.94 -25.76
N CYS A 95 12.87 0.83 -24.98
CA CYS A 95 12.02 1.95 -24.59
C CYS A 95 12.70 2.81 -23.53
N ILE A 96 13.48 2.18 -22.64
CA ILE A 96 14.32 2.82 -21.62
C ILE A 96 15.76 2.30 -21.73
N THR A 97 16.73 3.11 -21.31
CA THR A 97 18.13 2.67 -21.20
C THR A 97 18.36 1.86 -19.93
N GLU A 98 19.45 1.08 -19.88
CA GLU A 98 19.85 0.33 -18.68
C GLU A 98 20.04 1.27 -17.47
N GLU A 99 20.70 2.42 -17.67
CA GLU A 99 20.86 3.45 -16.63
C GLU A 99 19.52 3.97 -16.12
N GLN A 100 18.54 4.20 -17.01
CA GLN A 100 17.21 4.66 -16.62
C GLN A 100 16.47 3.59 -15.80
N CYS A 101 16.59 2.32 -16.17
CA CYS A 101 16.02 1.22 -15.40
C CYS A 101 16.60 1.19 -13.96
N TRP A 102 17.92 1.21 -13.83
CA TRP A 102 18.59 1.20 -12.51
C TRP A 102 18.32 2.46 -11.68
N SER A 103 18.19 3.62 -12.31
CA SER A 103 17.90 4.89 -11.62
C SER A 103 16.56 4.89 -10.87
N GLY A 104 15.60 4.04 -11.28
CA GLY A 104 14.35 3.85 -10.55
C GLY A 104 14.53 3.09 -9.24
N PHE A 105 15.32 2.01 -9.28
CA PHE A 105 15.62 1.16 -8.12
C PHE A 105 16.46 1.88 -7.05
N ALA A 106 17.37 2.76 -7.47
CA ALA A 106 18.23 3.54 -6.58
C ALA A 106 17.68 4.95 -6.26
N SER A 107 16.37 5.16 -6.41
CA SER A 107 15.77 6.46 -6.12
C SER A 107 15.82 6.80 -4.63
N HIS A 108 15.89 8.10 -4.31
CA HIS A 108 15.84 8.58 -2.93
C HIS A 108 14.62 8.04 -2.17
N GLY A 109 13.49 7.88 -2.87
CA GLY A 109 12.28 7.31 -2.30
C GLY A 109 12.40 5.85 -1.87
N VAL A 110 13.02 5.00 -2.70
CA VAL A 110 13.24 3.59 -2.35
C VAL A 110 14.17 3.48 -1.14
N MET A 111 15.25 4.26 -1.11
CA MET A 111 16.20 4.27 0.01
C MET A 111 15.57 4.77 1.31
N ALA A 112 14.72 5.81 1.23
CA ALA A 112 13.98 6.33 2.37
C ALA A 112 13.03 5.27 2.95
N ILE A 113 12.22 4.62 2.11
CA ILE A 113 11.30 3.56 2.53
C ILE A 113 12.07 2.40 3.17
N GLY A 114 13.16 1.94 2.53
CA GLY A 114 14.01 0.87 3.08
C GLY A 114 14.58 1.21 4.47
N SER A 115 15.02 2.45 4.66
CA SER A 115 15.52 2.94 5.95
C SER A 115 14.42 2.94 7.03
N LEU A 116 13.19 3.31 6.67
CA LEU A 116 12.05 3.27 7.60
C LEU A 116 11.70 1.84 8.04
N PHE A 117 11.80 0.85 7.15
CA PHE A 117 11.62 -0.55 7.53
C PHE A 117 12.71 -1.04 8.51
N ILE A 118 13.97 -0.62 8.31
CA ILE A 118 15.06 -0.93 9.24
C ILE A 118 14.78 -0.32 10.61
N VAL A 119 14.39 0.96 10.67
CA VAL A 119 14.06 1.64 11.93
C VAL A 119 12.86 0.98 12.62
N ALA A 120 11.80 0.65 11.88
CA ALA A 120 10.64 -0.04 12.41
C ALA A 120 11.03 -1.40 13.01
N LYS A 121 11.86 -2.18 12.31
CA LYS A 121 12.32 -3.48 12.81
C LYS A 121 13.21 -3.35 14.04
N ALA A 122 14.09 -2.35 14.07
CA ALA A 122 14.94 -2.08 15.23
C ALA A 122 14.12 -1.71 16.47
N LEU A 123 13.04 -0.93 16.32
CA LEU A 123 12.14 -0.57 17.42
C LEU A 123 11.34 -1.78 17.93
N GLU A 124 10.92 -2.66 17.03
CA GLU A 124 10.28 -3.94 17.36
C GLU A 124 11.23 -4.84 18.16
N GLU A 125 12.47 -5.04 17.69
CA GLU A 125 13.46 -5.89 18.36
C GLU A 125 13.93 -5.32 19.71
N ALA A 126 13.98 -3.99 19.83
CA ALA A 126 14.27 -3.31 21.09
C ALA A 126 13.13 -3.43 22.13
N GLY A 127 11.96 -3.95 21.76
CA GLY A 127 10.78 -4.01 22.64
C GLY A 127 10.24 -2.64 23.02
N THR A 128 10.64 -1.59 22.30
CA THR A 128 10.24 -0.20 22.59
C THR A 128 8.74 -0.03 22.39
N VAL A 129 8.19 -0.72 21.40
CA VAL A 129 6.78 -0.69 21.03
C VAL A 129 5.92 -1.32 22.12
N GLU A 130 6.32 -2.48 22.65
CA GLU A 130 5.66 -3.14 23.78
C GLU A 130 5.72 -2.30 25.05
N GLY A 131 6.87 -1.66 25.32
CA GLY A 131 7.02 -0.72 26.43
C GLY A 131 6.09 0.49 26.31
N LEU A 132 6.03 1.08 25.11
CA LEU A 132 5.15 2.22 24.82
C LEU A 132 3.67 1.83 24.94
N ALA A 133 3.31 0.65 24.43
CA ALA A 133 1.97 0.11 24.55
C ALA A 133 1.59 -0.16 26.01
N GLY A 134 2.50 -0.68 26.84
CA GLY A 134 2.27 -0.85 28.27
C GLY A 134 2.08 0.46 29.03
N ALA A 135 2.73 1.54 28.58
CA ALA A 135 2.61 2.86 29.19
C ALA A 135 1.36 3.64 28.72
N LEU A 136 0.96 3.47 27.46
CA LEU A 136 -0.12 4.23 26.83
C LEU A 136 -1.46 3.51 26.80
N LEU A 137 -1.47 2.18 26.77
CA LEU A 137 -2.67 1.36 26.63
C LEU A 137 -3.06 0.76 27.98
N GLY A 138 -4.08 1.35 28.60
CA GLY A 138 -4.73 0.83 29.80
C GLY A 138 -5.83 -0.20 29.49
N VAL A 139 -6.70 -0.44 30.48
CA VAL A 139 -7.95 -1.18 30.27
C VAL A 139 -9.00 -0.19 29.74
N PRO A 140 -9.50 -0.35 28.51
CA PRO A 140 -10.48 0.56 27.95
C PRO A 140 -11.85 0.35 28.60
N SER A 141 -12.59 1.43 28.84
CA SER A 141 -13.95 1.37 29.40
C SER A 141 -15.03 1.07 28.36
N SER A 142 -14.73 1.26 27.07
CA SER A 142 -15.65 0.99 25.96
C SER A 142 -14.88 0.75 24.64
N PRO A 143 -15.51 0.16 23.61
CA PRO A 143 -14.90 0.01 22.28
C PRO A 143 -14.40 1.32 21.68
N PHE A 144 -15.10 2.43 21.96
CA PHE A 144 -14.67 3.78 21.59
C PHE A 144 -13.28 4.09 22.15
N TRP A 145 -13.11 3.91 23.47
CA TRP A 145 -11.84 4.18 24.14
C TRP A 145 -10.75 3.21 23.72
N ALA A 146 -11.10 1.95 23.46
CA ALA A 146 -10.16 0.97 22.94
C ALA A 146 -9.54 1.43 21.61
N THR A 147 -10.38 1.87 20.68
CA THR A 147 -9.95 2.40 19.38
C THR A 147 -9.17 3.70 19.54
N ALA A 148 -9.63 4.64 20.35
CA ALA A 148 -8.97 5.93 20.55
C ALA A 148 -7.57 5.79 21.18
N MET A 149 -7.43 4.93 22.20
CA MET A 149 -6.15 4.66 22.88
C MET A 149 -5.11 4.06 21.94
N LEU A 150 -5.53 3.21 21.00
CA LEU A 150 -4.63 2.59 20.03
C LEU A 150 -4.35 3.49 18.83
N CYS A 151 -5.36 4.16 18.29
CA CYS A 151 -5.23 4.95 17.06
C CYS A 151 -4.45 6.24 17.28
N THR A 152 -4.59 6.90 18.44
CA THR A 152 -3.88 8.17 18.72
C THR A 152 -2.36 8.05 18.64
N PRO A 153 -1.70 7.12 19.37
CA PRO A 153 -0.25 6.93 19.23
C PRO A 153 0.14 6.41 17.85
N THR A 154 -0.74 5.64 17.18
CA THR A 154 -0.50 5.15 15.82
C THR A 154 -0.42 6.29 14.81
N VAL A 155 -1.30 7.28 14.87
CA VAL A 155 -1.25 8.47 14.01
C VAL A 155 0.07 9.23 14.21
N ILE A 156 0.49 9.40 15.47
CA ILE A 156 1.73 10.10 15.81
C ILE A 156 2.93 9.33 15.25
N PHE A 157 2.99 8.03 15.50
CA PHE A 157 4.09 7.19 15.05
C PHE A 157 4.16 7.11 13.51
N SER A 158 3.00 6.98 12.86
CA SER A 158 2.91 6.96 11.39
C SER A 158 3.12 8.33 10.75
N SER A 159 3.09 9.42 11.50
CA SER A 159 3.51 10.72 10.96
C SER A 159 5.01 10.78 10.67
N VAL A 160 5.80 9.87 11.24
CA VAL A 160 7.25 9.83 11.05
C VAL A 160 7.70 8.60 10.26
N VAL A 161 6.92 7.51 10.33
CA VAL A 161 7.20 6.23 9.69
C VAL A 161 6.09 5.90 8.69
N ASN A 162 6.47 5.30 7.57
CA ASN A 162 5.52 4.86 6.55
C ASN A 162 4.44 3.92 7.13
N ASP A 163 3.19 4.08 6.70
CA ASP A 163 2.03 3.34 7.21
C ASP A 163 2.21 1.81 7.26
N THR A 164 2.85 1.23 6.25
CA THR A 164 3.01 -0.22 6.11
C THR A 164 3.87 -0.84 7.23
N PRO A 165 5.12 -0.39 7.47
CA PRO A 165 5.92 -0.89 8.59
C PRO A 165 5.27 -0.63 9.96
N VAL A 166 4.57 0.51 10.12
CA VAL A 166 3.89 0.85 11.38
C VAL A 166 2.80 -0.17 11.71
N VAL A 167 1.95 -0.50 10.75
CA VAL A 167 0.87 -1.48 10.95
C VAL A 167 1.45 -2.86 11.25
N ALA A 168 2.47 -3.30 10.51
CA ALA A 168 3.11 -4.59 10.73
C ALA A 168 3.73 -4.70 12.14
N MET A 169 4.35 -3.62 12.61
CA MET A 169 4.97 -3.54 13.93
C MET A 169 3.93 -3.48 15.07
N LEU A 170 2.83 -2.74 14.88
CA LEU A 170 1.80 -2.55 15.91
C LEU A 170 0.76 -3.67 15.97
N MET A 171 0.55 -4.42 14.90
CA MET A 171 -0.40 -5.54 14.84
C MET A 171 -0.20 -6.57 15.97
N PRO A 172 1.00 -7.16 16.17
CA PRO A 172 1.20 -8.15 17.25
C PRO A 172 1.03 -7.54 18.64
N VAL A 173 1.36 -6.26 18.81
CA VAL A 173 1.22 -5.53 20.08
C VAL A 173 -0.26 -5.26 20.38
N ALA A 174 -1.03 -4.85 19.36
CA ALA A 174 -2.47 -4.65 19.46
C ALA A 174 -3.20 -5.95 19.79
N GLU A 175 -2.85 -7.07 19.15
CA GLU A 175 -3.44 -8.39 19.44
C GLU A 175 -3.20 -8.83 20.88
N ARG A 176 -1.96 -8.68 21.38
CA ARG A 176 -1.61 -9.00 22.79
C ARG A 176 -2.36 -8.10 23.77
N TRP A 177 -2.43 -6.80 23.48
CA TRP A 177 -3.17 -5.85 24.31
C TRP A 177 -4.68 -6.17 24.33
N CYS A 178 -5.28 -6.48 23.17
CA CYS A 178 -6.67 -6.94 23.06
C CYS A 178 -6.96 -8.15 23.95
N GLY A 179 -6.07 -9.14 23.95
CA GLY A 179 -6.18 -10.32 24.81
C GLY A 179 -6.18 -10.00 26.30
N ARG A 180 -5.41 -8.98 26.73
CA ARG A 180 -5.37 -8.51 28.13
C ARG A 180 -6.55 -7.61 28.49
N ALA A 181 -7.01 -6.81 27.54
CA ALA A 181 -8.09 -5.84 27.70
C ALA A 181 -9.49 -6.46 27.56
N GLY A 182 -9.60 -7.71 27.09
CA GLY A 182 -10.88 -8.37 26.81
C GLY A 182 -11.62 -7.78 25.60
N VAL A 183 -10.89 -7.16 24.67
CA VAL A 183 -11.44 -6.54 23.45
C VAL A 183 -11.17 -7.45 22.26
N SER A 184 -12.13 -7.57 21.33
CA SER A 184 -11.91 -8.31 20.08
C SER A 184 -10.86 -7.61 19.20
N PRO A 185 -9.80 -8.29 18.74
CA PRO A 185 -8.80 -7.71 17.84
C PRO A 185 -9.40 -7.11 16.57
N ALA A 186 -10.46 -7.73 16.03
CA ALA A 186 -11.14 -7.25 14.83
C ALA A 186 -11.68 -5.82 14.98
N THR A 187 -12.02 -5.40 16.20
CA THR A 187 -12.53 -4.07 16.52
C THR A 187 -11.50 -2.98 16.34
N VAL A 188 -10.23 -3.26 16.62
CA VAL A 188 -9.16 -2.25 16.68
C VAL A 188 -8.16 -2.37 15.55
N LEU A 189 -7.97 -3.56 14.96
CA LEU A 189 -7.00 -3.78 13.88
C LEU A 189 -7.37 -3.05 12.59
N MET A 190 -8.66 -2.99 12.24
CA MET A 190 -9.09 -2.21 11.08
C MET A 190 -8.91 -0.70 11.31
N PRO A 191 -9.39 -0.11 12.41
CA PRO A 191 -9.08 1.28 12.76
C PRO A 191 -7.58 1.59 12.85
N LEU A 192 -6.76 0.68 13.38
CA LEU A 192 -5.31 0.81 13.45
C LEU A 192 -4.69 1.04 12.06
N SER A 193 -5.10 0.25 11.07
CA SER A 193 -4.63 0.39 9.69
C SER A 193 -4.95 1.77 9.12
N PHE A 194 -6.17 2.25 9.34
CA PHE A 194 -6.57 3.58 8.87
C PHE A 194 -5.90 4.72 9.64
N ALA A 195 -5.70 4.56 10.96
CA ALA A 195 -4.96 5.51 11.77
C ALA A 195 -3.52 5.64 11.28
N ALA A 196 -2.88 4.53 10.89
CA ALA A 196 -1.56 4.57 10.26
C ALA A 196 -1.60 5.31 8.92
N MET A 197 -2.57 4.99 8.04
CA MET A 197 -2.73 5.72 6.77
C MET A 197 -2.91 7.24 6.98
N LEU A 198 -3.78 7.63 7.92
CA LEU A 198 -4.04 9.04 8.25
C LEU A 198 -2.79 9.72 8.82
N GLY A 199 -2.08 9.05 9.74
CA GLY A 199 -0.81 9.54 10.27
C GLY A 199 0.24 9.74 9.17
N GLY A 200 0.36 8.78 8.25
CA GLY A 200 1.27 8.84 7.11
C GLY A 200 1.07 10.07 6.22
N THR A 201 -0.16 10.57 6.12
CA THR A 201 -0.44 11.78 5.32
C THR A 201 0.01 13.08 5.99
N CYS A 202 0.36 13.07 7.28
CA CYS A 202 0.72 14.27 8.04
C CYS A 202 2.08 14.86 7.64
N THR A 203 2.99 14.06 7.12
CA THR A 203 4.33 14.51 6.68
C THR A 203 4.67 13.97 5.30
N ILE A 204 5.71 14.55 4.69
CA ILE A 204 6.17 14.05 3.39
C ILE A 204 6.80 12.65 3.48
N ILE A 205 7.44 12.31 4.61
CA ILE A 205 8.07 11.00 4.79
C ILE A 205 7.03 9.91 5.13
N GLY A 206 5.87 10.30 5.68
CA GLY A 206 4.88 9.36 6.20
C GLY A 206 4.19 8.46 5.16
N THR A 207 4.24 8.75 3.86
CA THR A 207 3.77 7.82 2.82
C THR A 207 4.73 7.71 1.64
N SER A 208 4.75 6.53 1.01
CA SER A 208 5.60 6.22 -0.14
C SER A 208 5.25 7.12 -1.33
N THR A 209 3.97 7.40 -1.51
CA THR A 209 3.47 8.34 -2.52
C THR A 209 4.00 9.75 -2.32
N ASN A 210 3.98 10.27 -1.08
CA ASN A 210 4.48 11.61 -0.79
C ASN A 210 5.98 11.74 -1.08
N ILE A 211 6.77 10.71 -0.77
CA ILE A 211 8.20 10.69 -1.07
C ILE A 211 8.46 10.65 -2.58
N VAL A 212 7.68 9.87 -3.35
CA VAL A 212 7.80 9.82 -4.81
C VAL A 212 7.46 11.17 -5.45
N VAL A 213 6.45 11.86 -4.95
CA VAL A 213 6.10 13.22 -5.40
C VAL A 213 7.21 14.21 -5.06
N GLN A 214 7.80 14.13 -3.86
CA GLN A 214 8.95 14.97 -3.49
C GLN A 214 10.15 14.74 -4.41
N ASP A 215 10.49 13.48 -4.70
CA ASP A 215 11.58 13.12 -5.61
C ASP A 215 11.35 13.68 -7.02
N ARG A 216 10.10 13.66 -7.51
CA ARG A 216 9.75 14.25 -8.81
C ARG A 216 9.94 15.77 -8.82
N ILE A 217 9.46 16.46 -7.79
CA ILE A 217 9.56 17.92 -7.70
C ILE A 217 11.00 18.37 -7.51
N GLN A 218 11.80 17.61 -6.75
CA GLN A 218 13.25 17.83 -6.63
C GLN A 218 13.93 17.78 -8.00
N ARG A 219 13.64 16.76 -8.81
CA ARG A 219 14.20 16.62 -10.17
C ARG A 219 13.75 17.74 -11.11
N ASP A 220 12.52 18.24 -10.97
CA ASP A 220 12.04 19.35 -11.78
C ASP A 220 12.76 20.66 -11.42
N VAL A 221 13.00 20.91 -10.13
CA VAL A 221 13.82 22.03 -9.64
C VAL A 221 15.26 21.93 -10.16
N GLU A 222 15.87 20.75 -10.14
CA GLU A 222 17.21 20.51 -10.70
C GLU A 222 17.31 20.79 -12.21
N ARG A 223 16.19 20.65 -12.93
CA ARG A 223 16.07 20.98 -14.35
C ARG A 223 15.78 22.45 -14.63
N GLY A 224 15.73 23.29 -13.58
CA GLY A 224 15.41 24.72 -13.69
C GLY A 224 13.92 25.01 -13.92
N VAL A 225 13.04 24.03 -13.69
CA VAL A 225 11.59 24.25 -13.69
C VAL A 225 11.19 24.70 -12.29
N ASP A 226 10.77 25.95 -12.14
CA ASP A 226 10.25 26.44 -10.87
C ASP A 226 8.84 25.84 -10.62
N PRO A 227 8.65 25.00 -9.59
CA PRO A 227 7.39 24.33 -9.34
C PRO A 227 6.28 25.27 -8.83
N GLY A 228 6.57 26.56 -8.61
CA GLY A 228 5.67 27.55 -8.02
C GLY A 228 5.33 27.30 -6.55
N PHE A 229 5.65 26.12 -6.02
CA PHE A 229 5.36 25.68 -4.66
C PHE A 229 6.50 24.80 -4.12
N ARG A 230 6.91 25.06 -2.87
CA ARG A 230 7.92 24.26 -2.17
C ARG A 230 7.27 23.29 -1.21
N LEU A 231 7.50 22.00 -1.41
CA LEU A 231 7.13 20.95 -0.46
C LEU A 231 8.16 20.92 0.67
N GLY A 232 7.81 21.54 1.79
CA GLY A 232 8.52 21.43 3.06
C GLY A 232 7.97 20.28 3.90
N PHE A 233 8.75 19.83 4.89
CA PHE A 233 8.45 18.64 5.69
C PHE A 233 7.01 18.60 6.27
N PHE A 234 6.52 19.74 6.77
CA PHE A 234 5.20 19.89 7.39
C PHE A 234 4.16 20.59 6.50
N THR A 235 4.39 20.65 5.19
CA THR A 235 3.47 21.35 4.27
C THR A 235 2.07 20.72 4.24
N MET A 236 1.96 19.40 4.44
CA MET A 236 0.67 18.68 4.48
C MET A 236 -0.01 18.74 5.84
N THR A 237 0.73 19.04 6.91
CA THR A 237 0.28 18.93 8.30
C THR A 237 -0.96 19.77 8.62
N PRO A 238 -1.13 21.04 8.15
CA PRO A 238 -2.30 21.84 8.47
C PRO A 238 -3.62 21.24 7.96
N VAL A 239 -3.58 20.48 6.87
CA VAL A 239 -4.75 19.81 6.30
C VAL A 239 -4.89 18.40 6.88
N ALA A 240 -3.78 17.68 7.01
CA ALA A 240 -3.77 16.29 7.44
C ALA A 240 -4.15 16.12 8.92
N VAL A 241 -3.74 17.02 9.82
CA VAL A 241 -4.03 16.88 11.26
C VAL A 241 -5.53 16.97 11.56
N PRO A 242 -6.29 17.96 11.04
CA PRO A 242 -7.75 17.97 11.18
C PRO A 242 -8.42 16.72 10.59
N VAL A 243 -7.96 16.24 9.43
CA VAL A 243 -8.50 15.04 8.79
C VAL A 243 -8.21 13.80 9.63
N ALA A 244 -7.01 13.67 10.18
CA ALA A 244 -6.63 12.57 11.07
C ALA A 244 -7.47 12.60 12.36
N PHE A 245 -7.70 13.77 12.94
CA PHE A 245 -8.53 13.92 14.12
C PHE A 245 -9.98 13.48 13.86
N VAL A 246 -10.58 13.96 12.76
CA VAL A 246 -11.93 13.57 12.34
C VAL A 246 -12.00 12.07 12.03
N GLY A 247 -10.99 11.52 11.34
CA GLY A 247 -10.93 10.10 11.00
C GLY A 247 -10.84 9.19 12.22
N VAL A 248 -9.96 9.50 13.17
CA VAL A 248 -9.84 8.76 14.44
C VAL A 248 -11.14 8.87 15.25
N PHE A 249 -11.73 10.07 15.32
CA PHE A 249 -12.99 10.27 16.01
C PHE A 249 -14.12 9.44 15.40
N LEU A 250 -14.28 9.48 14.06
CA LEU A 250 -15.28 8.69 13.36
C LEU A 250 -15.07 7.19 13.57
N MET A 251 -13.83 6.70 13.54
CA MET A 251 -13.53 5.29 13.79
C MET A 251 -13.82 4.87 15.22
N ALA A 252 -13.51 5.73 16.19
CA ALA A 252 -13.89 5.48 17.57
C ALA A 252 -15.42 5.41 17.72
N CYS A 253 -16.17 6.31 17.08
CA CYS A 253 -17.64 6.26 17.06
C CYS A 253 -18.18 5.01 16.36
N LEU A 254 -17.64 4.66 15.18
CA LEU A 254 -18.03 3.47 14.42
C LEU A 254 -17.74 2.18 15.20
N SER A 255 -16.61 2.10 15.90
CA SER A 255 -16.27 0.95 16.72
C SER A 255 -17.27 0.72 17.86
N ALA A 256 -17.84 1.80 18.42
CA ALA A 256 -18.90 1.74 19.42
C ALA A 256 -20.27 1.40 18.83
N ALA A 257 -20.53 1.77 17.57
CA ALA A 257 -21.80 1.51 16.90
C ALA A 257 -21.90 0.10 16.29
N VAL A 258 -20.80 -0.44 15.77
CA VAL A 258 -20.77 -1.72 15.03
C VAL A 258 -20.71 -2.95 15.96
N LEU A 259 -20.29 -2.78 17.21
CA LEU A 259 -20.25 -3.84 18.20
C LEU A 259 -21.24 -3.52 19.33
N PRO A 260 -22.51 -3.95 19.21
CA PRO A 260 -23.35 -4.04 20.39
C PRO A 260 -22.69 -5.06 21.34
N THR A 261 -22.48 -4.59 22.56
CA THR A 261 -21.89 -5.28 23.73
C THR A 261 -22.35 -6.72 23.91
#